data_AF-A0A0B1TYY6-F1
#
_entry.id   AF-A0A0B1TYY6-F1
#
_cell.length_a   1.000
_cell.length_b   1.000
_cell.length_c   1.000
_cell.angle_alpha   90.00
_cell.angle_beta   90.00
_cell.angle_gamma   90.00
#
_symmetry.space_group_name_H-M   'P 1'
#
loop_
_entity.id
_entity.type
_entity.pdbx_description
1 polymer ?
#
loop_
_entity_poly.entity_id
_entity_poly.type
_entity_poly.pdbx_seq_one_letter_code
_entity_poly.pdbx_strand_id
1 'polypeptide(L)' 'MAVDAVVLFDEDTPLDLIRAIRPDVLLKGTDYALDEVVGAYIVQAYGGRVVLIDLEPDCSTTDIIHRILKTNTLH' A
#
# COMPACT_ATOMS: atom_id res chain seq x y z
N MET A 1 0.90 9.90 13.09
CA MET A 1 1.18 8.75 12.21
C MET A 1 2.64 8.85 11.82
N ALA A 2 3.42 7.78 11.96
CA ALA A 2 4.86 7.83 11.77
C ALA A 2 5.27 7.02 10.53
N VAL A 3 6.01 7.68 9.66
CA VAL A 3 6.77 7.08 8.56
C VAL A 3 8.23 7.39 8.87
N ASP A 4 9.04 6.36 9.07
CA ASP A 4 10.46 6.54 9.42
C ASP A 4 11.34 6.75 8.19
N ALA A 5 10.94 6.19 7.04
CA ALA A 5 11.67 6.31 5.79
C ALA A 5 10.73 6.21 4.59
N VAL A 6 11.11 6.91 3.51
CA VAL A 6 10.49 6.83 2.19
C VAL A 6 11.61 6.57 1.19
N VAL A 7 11.40 5.59 0.30
CA VAL A 7 12.37 5.22 -0.74
C VAL A 7 11.67 5.27 -2.09
N LEU A 8 12.28 5.98 -3.03
CA LEU A 8 11.85 6.02 -4.43
C LEU A 8 12.49 4.86 -5.19
N PHE A 9 11.76 4.33 -6.16
CA PHE A 9 12.22 3.27 -7.07
C PHE A 9 11.63 3.56 -8.46
N ASP A 10 12.39 3.25 -9.51
CA ASP A 10 12.04 3.60 -10.90
C ASP A 10 11.46 2.41 -11.66
N GLU A 11 11.56 1.20 -11.09
CA GLU A 11 11.09 -0.03 -11.71
C GLU A 11 9.56 -0.16 -11.67
N ASP A 12 9.00 -0.87 -12.66
CA ASP A 12 7.56 -1.16 -12.73
C ASP A 12 7.03 -1.91 -11.50
N THR A 13 7.91 -2.63 -10.79
CA THR A 13 7.59 -3.36 -9.57
C THR A 13 8.69 -3.17 -8.52
N PRO A 14 8.34 -3.07 -7.22
CA PRO A 14 9.33 -2.89 -6.15
C PRO A 14 10.08 -4.19 -5.79
N LEU A 15 10.17 -5.18 -6.70
CA LEU A 15 10.71 -6.50 -6.39
C LEU A 15 12.18 -6.43 -5.97
N ASP A 16 12.99 -5.64 -6.67
CA ASP A 16 14.42 -5.52 -6.37
C ASP A 16 14.64 -4.74 -5.08
N LEU A 17 13.79 -3.73 -4.81
CA LEU A 17 13.77 -3.03 -3.54
C LEU A 17 13.42 -3.97 -2.38
N ILE A 18 12.40 -4.82 -2.53
CA ILE A 18 12.00 -5.83 -1.53
C ILE A 18 13.14 -6.83 -1.30
N ARG A 19 13.87 -7.25 -2.34
CA ARG A 19 15.05 -8.12 -2.21
C ARG A 19 16.21 -7.45 -1.50
N ALA A 20 16.41 -6.15 -1.70
CA ALA A 20 17.49 -5.39 -1.07
C ALA A 20 17.19 -5.11 0.41
N ILE A 21 15.97 -4.68 0.72
CA ILE A 21 15.55 -4.33 2.09
C ILE A 21 15.26 -5.60 2.91
N ARG A 22 14.72 -6.65 2.29
CA ARG A 22 14.27 -7.90 2.94
C ARG A 22 13.39 -7.64 4.16
N PRO A 23 12.23 -6.98 4.00
CA PRO A 23 11.35 -6.70 5.12
C PRO A 23 10.86 -7.98 5.81
N ASP A 24 10.81 -7.99 7.13
CA ASP A 24 10.22 -9.10 7.90
C ASP A 24 8.70 -9.18 7.72
N VAL A 25 8.07 -8.04 7.45
CA VAL A 25 6.62 -7.93 7.21
C VAL A 25 6.37 -7.04 5.98
N LEU A 26 5.62 -7.57 5.02
CA LEU A 26 5.13 -6.82 3.85
C LEU A 26 3.62 -6.58 3.99
N LEU A 27 3.21 -5.31 4.00
CA LEU A 27 1.83 -4.89 4.15
C LEU A 27 1.29 -4.44 2.77
N LYS A 28 0.08 -4.88 2.41
CA LYS A 28 -0.66 -4.39 1.23
C LYS A 28 -2.14 -4.22 1.58
N GLY A 29 -2.83 -3.30 0.89
CA GLY A 29 -4.28 -3.17 1.02
C GLY A 29 -5.01 -4.40 0.47
N THR A 30 -6.24 -4.63 0.93
CA THR A 30 -7.09 -5.79 0.54
C THR A 30 -7.62 -5.77 -0.89
N ASP A 31 -7.25 -4.77 -1.69
CA ASP A 31 -7.55 -4.74 -3.13
C ASP A 31 -6.86 -5.86 -3.95
N TYR A 32 -6.04 -6.70 -3.31
CA TYR A 32 -5.26 -7.75 -3.95
C TYR A 32 -5.50 -9.12 -3.28
N ALA A 33 -5.63 -10.17 -4.09
CA ALA A 33 -5.47 -11.52 -3.58
C ALA A 33 -4.01 -11.76 -3.16
N LEU A 34 -3.78 -12.64 -2.19
CA LEU A 34 -2.46 -12.83 -1.57
C LEU A 34 -1.38 -13.29 -2.58
N ASP A 35 -1.80 -13.99 -3.63
CA ASP A 35 -1.02 -14.43 -4.78
C ASP A 35 -0.76 -13.33 -5.81
N GLU A 36 -1.53 -12.24 -5.80
CA GLU A 36 -1.33 -11.05 -6.65
C GLU A 36 -0.40 -10.02 -5.99
N VAL A 37 -0.03 -10.22 -4.72
CA VAL A 37 0.89 -9.33 -4.01
C VAL A 37 2.31 -9.51 -4.55
N VAL A 38 2.73 -8.55 -5.35
CA VAL A 38 4.10 -8.41 -5.85
C VAL A 38 5.09 -8.45 -4.67
N GLY A 39 5.97 -9.44 -4.68
CA GLY A 39 6.99 -9.65 -3.64
C GLY A 39 6.59 -10.58 -2.50
N ALA A 40 5.34 -11.05 -2.44
CA ALA A 40 4.87 -11.96 -1.38
C ALA A 40 5.70 -13.25 -1.31
N TYR A 41 5.92 -13.90 -2.45
CA TYR A 41 6.74 -15.12 -2.52
C TYR A 41 8.18 -14.87 -2.02
N ILE A 42 8.76 -13.72 -2.36
CA ILE A 42 10.13 -13.37 -1.95
C ILE A 42 10.20 -13.26 -0.43
N VAL A 43 9.25 -12.53 0.17
CA VAL A 43 9.18 -12.30 1.61
C VAL A 43 8.98 -13.63 2.36
N GLN A 44 8.05 -14.45 1.89
CA GLN A 44 7.77 -15.76 2.49
C GLN A 44 8.93 -16.74 2.33
N ALA A 45 9.66 -16.69 1.21
CA ALA A 45 10.78 -17.59 0.95
C ALA A 45 11.93 -17.46 1.96
N TYR A 46 12.11 -16.29 2.58
CA TYR A 46 13.07 -16.11 3.68
C TYR A 46 12.44 -16.08 5.08
N GLY A 47 11.16 -16.47 5.21
CA GLY A 47 10.46 -16.59 6.48
C GLY A 47 9.74 -15.33 6.97
N GLY A 48 9.67 -14.29 6.12
CA GLY A 48 8.87 -13.09 6.40
C GLY A 48 7.37 -13.33 6.23
N ARG A 49 6.57 -12.35 6.64
CA ARG A 49 5.10 -12.43 6.63
C ARG A 49 4.50 -11.42 5.68
N VAL A 50 3.42 -11.80 5.01
CA VAL A 50 2.62 -10.90 4.18
C VAL A 50 1.29 -10.70 4.88
N VAL A 51 0.89 -9.44 5.04
CA VAL A 51 -0.35 -9.07 5.73
C VAL A 51 -1.16 -8.18 4.80
N LEU A 52 -2.41 -8.60 4.57
CA LEU A 52 -3.42 -7.80 3.89
C LEU A 52 -4.19 -7.03 4.96
N ILE A 53 -4.27 -5.71 4.81
CA ILE A 53 -5.02 -4.84 5.73
C ILE A 53 -6.24 -4.31 4.99
N ASP A 54 -7.40 -4.45 5.61
CA ASP A 54 -8.62 -3.81 5.14
C ASP A 54 -8.42 -2.29 5.12
N LEU A 55 -8.55 -1.70 3.94
CA LEU A 55 -8.61 -0.25 3.83
C LEU A 55 -9.91 0.20 4.50
N GLU A 56 -9.79 0.95 5.59
CA GLU A 56 -10.94 1.63 6.20
C GLU A 56 -11.55 2.54 5.11
N PRO A 57 -12.84 2.37 4.75
CA PRO A 57 -13.46 3.06 3.62
C PRO A 57 -13.53 4.58 3.80
N ASP A 58 -13.34 5.09 5.01
CA ASP A 58 -13.51 6.50 5.40
C ASP A 58 -12.35 7.44 5.01
N CYS A 59 -11.37 6.98 4.23
CA CYS A 59 -10.32 7.83 3.64
C CYS A 59 -10.30 7.76 2.11
N SER A 60 -11.47 7.59 1.49
CA SER A 60 -11.59 7.63 0.04
C SER A 60 -11.33 9.04 -0.49
N THR A 61 -10.44 9.16 -1.48
CA THR A 61 -10.32 10.36 -2.34
C THR A 61 -11.68 10.82 -2.89
N THR A 62 -12.65 9.90 -3.00
CA THR A 62 -14.05 10.19 -3.35
C THR A 62 -14.75 11.08 -2.32
N ASP A 63 -14.50 10.89 -1.01
CA ASP A 63 -15.04 11.76 0.04
C ASP A 63 -14.39 13.14 0.03
N ILE A 64 -13.09 13.20 -0.28
CA ILE A 64 -12.39 14.48 -0.48
C ILE A 64 -13.01 15.22 -1.67
N ILE A 65 -13.23 14.56 -2.81
CA ILE A 65 -13.89 15.15 -3.99
C ILE A 65 -15.33 15.56 -3.65
N HIS A 66 -16.12 14.71 -2.98
CA HIS A 66 -17.49 15.05 -2.57
C HIS A 66 -17.53 16.22 -1.59
N ARG A 67 -16.55 16.34 -0.70
CA ARG A 67 -16.42 17.49 0.22
C ARG A 67 -16.11 18.77 -0.55
N ILE A 68 -15.19 18.72 -1.50
CA ILE A 68 -14.86 19.86 -2.38
C ILE A 68 -16.10 20.28 -3.19
N LEU A 69 -16.83 19.33 -3.76
CA LEU A 69 -18.04 19.59 -4.56
C LEU A 69 -19.20 20.14 -3.70
N LYS A 70 -19.42 19.63 -2.48
CA LYS A 70 -20.43 20.18 -1.55
C LYS A 70 -20.10 21.61 -1.10
N THR A 71 -18.82 21.94 -0.94
CA THR A 71 -18.40 23.29 -0.57
C THR A 71 -18.62 24.30 -1.70
N ASN A 72 -18.69 23.86 -2.96
CA ASN A 72 -18.86 24.76 -4.12
C ASN A 72 -20.32 25.09 -4.47
N THR A 73 -21.31 24.58 -3.74
CA THR A 73 -22.75 24.85 -3.97
C THR A 73 -23.39 25.78 -2.92
N LEU A 74 -22.56 26.52 -2.17
CA LEU A 74 -23.00 27.62 -1.31
C LEU A 74 -22.26 28.90 -1.73
N HIS A 75 -22.58 29.42 -2.91
CA HIS A 75 -22.56 30.84 -3.26
C HIS A 75 -23.57 31.08 -4.39
#